data_AF-A0A3B9R4G4-F1
#
_entry.id   AF-A0A3B9R4G4-F1
#
_cell.length_a   1.000
_cell.length_b   1.000
_cell.length_c   1.000
_cell.angle_alpha   90.00
_cell.angle_beta   90.00
_cell.angle_gamma   90.00
#
_symmetry.space_group_name_H-M   'P 1'
#
loop_
_entity.id
_entity.type
_entity.pdbx_description
1 polymer ?
#
loop_
_entity_poly.entity_id
_entity_poly.type
_entity_poly.pdbx_seq_one_letter_code
_entity_poly.pdbx_strand_id
1 'polypeptide(L)'
;MKISFKTSVALTIIPQIIVVKWLATRTDLVEQYYSTGIYPVISNFFRLLFGWIPFSIGDLLYFKLTFLVLFYLVRKRKHIWRHKLKFLENVGMVLAVVYFTFHIMWGMNYYREPLSHKLQLTPNKEYTDLLKFTELLIQKTNESQVFITKDSSLAVKIPYSQKEIFNKTIDGYKHLKTIHPFLTYNHPSLKKSLFSTGLTYMGYAGYLNPFTNEPQVNDL
;
A
#
# COMPACT_ATOMS: atom_id res chain seq x y z
N MET A 1 -8.33 -20.81 35.62
CA MET A 1 -9.17 -19.74 35.02
C MET A 1 -9.28 -20.04 33.53
N LYS A 2 -10.47 -20.30 32.97
CA LYS A 2 -10.62 -20.59 31.53
C LYS A 2 -10.53 -19.28 30.76
N ILE A 3 -9.54 -19.15 29.88
CA ILE A 3 -9.38 -17.98 29.00
C ILE A 3 -10.51 -18.00 27.97
N SER A 4 -11.18 -16.87 27.77
CA SER A 4 -12.22 -16.73 26.75
C SER A 4 -11.60 -16.83 25.35
N PHE A 5 -12.33 -17.35 24.36
CA PHE A 5 -11.86 -17.39 22.97
C PHE A 5 -11.38 -16.02 22.47
N LYS A 6 -12.11 -14.94 22.82
CA LYS A 6 -11.76 -13.57 22.41
C LYS A 6 -10.47 -13.10 23.07
N THR A 7 -10.30 -13.40 24.36
CA THR A 7 -9.05 -13.12 25.07
C THR A 7 -7.89 -13.90 24.45
N SER A 8 -8.08 -15.19 24.13
CA SER A 8 -7.05 -16.00 23.47
C SER A 8 -6.62 -15.39 22.13
N VAL A 9 -7.57 -14.98 21.28
CA VAL A 9 -7.27 -14.32 20.01
C VAL A 9 -6.55 -12.98 20.23
N ALA A 10 -7.02 -12.16 21.16
CA ALA A 10 -6.38 -10.88 21.48
C ALA A 10 -4.92 -11.06 21.92
N LEU A 11 -4.65 -12.09 22.75
CA LEU A 11 -3.30 -12.39 23.22
C LEU A 11 -2.36 -12.86 22.11
N THR A 12 -2.88 -13.36 20.98
CA THR A 12 -2.02 -13.72 19.83
C THR A 12 -1.29 -12.52 19.22
N ILE A 13 -1.69 -11.28 19.50
CA ILE A 13 -0.97 -10.10 18.99
C ILE A 13 0.50 -10.08 19.44
N ILE A 14 0.80 -10.60 20.64
CA ILE A 14 2.17 -10.64 21.18
C ILE A 14 3.07 -11.56 20.34
N PRO A 15 2.75 -12.87 20.17
CA PRO A 15 3.54 -13.73 19.30
C PRO A 15 3.52 -13.28 17.84
N GLN A 16 2.43 -12.70 17.33
CA GLN A 16 2.40 -12.12 15.98
C GLN A 16 3.46 -11.01 15.81
N ILE A 17 3.54 -10.06 16.74
CA ILE A 17 4.54 -8.98 16.69
C ILE A 17 5.96 -9.54 16.77
N ILE A 18 6.20 -10.53 17.64
CA ILE A 18 7.51 -11.17 17.77
C ILE A 18 7.91 -11.84 16.45
N VAL A 19 7.01 -12.60 15.83
CA VAL A 19 7.26 -13.29 14.55
C VAL A 19 7.50 -12.28 13.43
N VAL A 20 6.68 -11.23 13.32
CA VAL A 20 6.87 -10.18 12.31
C VAL A 20 8.21 -9.49 12.49
N LYS A 21 8.57 -9.09 13.72
CA LYS A 21 9.87 -8.46 13.98
C LYS A 21 11.04 -9.38 13.69
N TRP A 22 10.92 -10.67 14.01
CA TRP A 22 11.95 -11.64 13.69
C TRP A 22 12.12 -11.80 12.17
N LEU A 23 11.03 -11.97 11.42
CA LEU A 23 11.05 -12.01 9.95
C LEU A 23 11.57 -10.71 9.33
N ALA A 24 11.28 -9.55 9.94
CA ALA A 24 11.80 -8.27 9.48
C ALA A 24 13.33 -8.17 9.53
N THR A 25 14.02 -9.00 10.33
CA THR A 25 15.48 -9.09 10.36
C THR A 25 16.06 -10.13 9.37
N ARG A 26 15.20 -10.74 8.55
CA ARG A 26 15.52 -11.81 7.59
C ARG A 26 14.86 -11.51 6.25
N THR A 27 15.32 -10.43 5.62
CA THR A 27 14.79 -9.91 4.36
C THR A 27 14.88 -10.95 3.23
N ASP A 28 15.87 -11.84 3.29
CA ASP A 28 16.06 -12.99 2.40
C ASP A 28 14.90 -13.99 2.50
N LEU A 29 14.50 -14.35 3.72
CA LEU A 29 13.37 -15.26 3.96
C LEU A 29 12.05 -14.62 3.53
N VAL A 30 11.87 -13.33 3.85
CA VAL A 30 10.67 -12.58 3.44
C VAL A 30 10.59 -12.51 1.92
N GLU A 31 11.70 -12.21 1.24
CA GLU A 31 11.74 -12.14 -0.21
C GLU A 31 11.38 -13.49 -0.83
N GLN A 32 12.09 -14.56 -0.46
CA GLN A 32 11.94 -15.90 -1.06
C GLN A 32 10.56 -16.51 -0.81
N TYR A 33 10.13 -16.58 0.46
CA TYR A 33 8.95 -17.35 0.83
C TYR A 33 7.67 -16.50 0.77
N TYR A 34 7.72 -15.27 1.25
CA TYR A 34 6.54 -14.42 1.29
C TYR A 34 6.37 -13.62 -0.01
N SER A 35 7.30 -12.74 -0.34
CA SER A 35 7.11 -11.73 -1.40
C SER A 35 7.14 -12.29 -2.81
N THR A 36 7.93 -13.33 -3.09
CA THR A 36 7.93 -14.04 -4.37
C THR A 36 7.13 -15.34 -4.36
N GLY A 37 6.81 -15.88 -3.18
CA GLY A 37 6.05 -17.12 -3.02
C GLY A 37 4.56 -16.87 -2.74
N ILE A 38 4.23 -16.61 -1.48
CA ILE A 38 2.84 -16.51 -1.00
C ILE A 38 2.11 -15.28 -1.57
N TYR A 39 2.74 -14.12 -1.55
CA TYR A 39 2.11 -12.84 -1.87
C TYR A 39 1.60 -12.76 -3.32
N PRO A 40 2.34 -13.21 -4.35
CA PRO A 40 1.83 -13.21 -5.73
C PRO A 40 0.55 -14.03 -5.90
N VAL A 41 0.41 -15.15 -5.17
CA VAL A 41 -0.83 -15.96 -5.18
C VAL A 41 -2.00 -15.16 -4.60
N ILE A 42 -1.80 -14.52 -3.44
CA ILE A 42 -2.79 -13.65 -2.81
C ILE A 42 -3.16 -12.49 -3.73
N SER A 43 -2.17 -11.79 -4.27
CA SER A 43 -2.38 -10.62 -5.13
C SER A 43 -3.13 -11.00 -6.40
N ASN A 44 -2.76 -12.10 -7.06
CA ASN A 44 -3.45 -12.57 -8.27
C ASN A 44 -4.89 -12.98 -7.98
N PHE A 45 -5.15 -13.68 -6.86
CA PHE A 45 -6.51 -14.01 -6.44
C PHE A 45 -7.39 -12.76 -6.34
N PHE A 46 -6.91 -11.73 -5.65
CA PHE A 46 -7.66 -10.48 -5.47
C PHE A 46 -7.80 -9.67 -6.76
N ARG A 47 -6.78 -9.66 -7.62
CA ARG A 47 -6.83 -9.01 -8.94
C ARG A 47 -7.86 -9.67 -9.84
N LEU A 48 -7.98 -11.00 -9.82
CA LEU A 48 -9.02 -11.72 -10.55
C LEU A 48 -10.41 -11.46 -9.95
N LEU A 49 -10.51 -11.46 -8.62
CA LEU A 49 -11.78 -11.26 -7.92
C LEU A 49 -12.36 -9.85 -8.12
N PHE A 50 -11.54 -8.81 -8.02
CA PHE A 50 -11.98 -7.42 -8.02
C PHE A 50 -11.57 -6.62 -9.26
N GLY A 51 -10.60 -7.06 -10.05
CA GLY A 51 -10.01 -6.25 -11.13
C GLY A 51 -10.98 -5.84 -12.24
N TRP A 52 -12.03 -6.63 -12.49
CA TRP A 52 -13.07 -6.32 -13.47
C TRP A 52 -14.08 -5.26 -13.00
N ILE A 53 -14.11 -4.94 -11.69
CA ILE A 53 -15.01 -3.94 -11.14
C ILE A 53 -14.41 -2.54 -11.37
N PRO A 54 -15.13 -1.60 -12.01
CA PRO A 54 -14.55 -0.33 -12.47
C PRO A 54 -14.28 0.71 -11.35
N PHE A 55 -14.68 0.42 -10.11
CA PHE A 55 -14.45 1.27 -8.93
C PHE A 55 -13.77 0.49 -7.80
N SER A 56 -13.18 1.23 -6.86
CA SER A 56 -12.43 0.71 -5.72
C SER A 56 -13.34 0.04 -4.68
N ILE A 57 -13.27 -1.29 -4.57
CA ILE A 57 -14.01 -2.03 -3.54
C ILE A 57 -13.41 -1.78 -2.15
N GLY A 58 -12.09 -1.63 -2.08
CA GLY A 58 -11.37 -1.28 -0.88
C GLY A 58 -11.84 0.04 -0.24
N ASP A 59 -12.17 1.04 -1.06
CA ASP A 59 -12.70 2.31 -0.54
C ASP A 59 -14.09 2.17 0.04
N LEU A 60 -14.97 1.44 -0.65
CA LEU A 60 -16.31 1.14 -0.14
C LEU A 60 -16.24 0.33 1.16
N LEU A 61 -15.27 -0.59 1.26
CA LEU A 61 -15.03 -1.34 2.49
C LEU A 61 -14.60 -0.39 3.62
N TYR A 62 -13.70 0.55 3.37
CA TYR A 62 -13.29 1.56 4.35
C TYR A 62 -14.45 2.47 4.77
N PHE A 63 -15.27 2.96 3.84
CA PHE A 63 -16.48 3.72 4.17
C PHE A 63 -17.43 2.91 5.06
N LYS A 64 -17.72 1.66 4.67
CA LYS A 64 -18.63 0.78 5.42
C LYS A 64 -18.09 0.47 6.82
N LEU A 65 -16.81 0.11 6.95
CA LEU A 65 -16.20 -0.19 8.24
C LEU A 65 -16.18 1.04 9.14
N THR A 66 -15.81 2.20 8.60
CA THR A 66 -15.81 3.47 9.35
C THR A 66 -17.20 3.80 9.86
N PHE A 67 -18.21 3.70 8.99
CA PHE A 67 -19.61 3.91 9.38
C PHE A 67 -20.06 2.94 10.49
N LEU A 68 -19.77 1.65 10.36
CA LEU A 68 -20.14 0.64 11.35
C LEU A 68 -19.47 0.88 12.70
N VAL A 69 -18.19 1.25 12.71
CA VAL A 69 -17.44 1.58 13.93
C VAL A 69 -18.06 2.81 14.59
N LEU A 70 -18.25 3.91 13.86
CA LEU A 70 -18.84 5.14 14.42
C LEU A 70 -20.26 4.89 14.95
N PHE A 71 -21.09 4.17 14.19
CA PHE A 71 -22.43 3.80 14.60
C PHE A 71 -22.43 2.96 15.88
N TYR A 72 -21.55 1.96 15.96
CA TYR A 72 -21.39 1.13 17.16
C TYR A 72 -20.98 1.97 18.37
N LEU A 73 -19.97 2.83 18.22
CA LEU A 73 -19.46 3.67 19.30
C LEU A 73 -20.54 4.62 19.83
N VAL A 74 -21.29 5.28 18.94
CA VAL A 74 -22.38 6.19 19.32
C VAL A 74 -23.53 5.42 20.00
N ARG A 75 -24.02 4.34 19.39
CA ARG A 75 -25.18 3.60 19.89
C ARG A 75 -24.89 2.81 21.18
N LYS A 76 -23.67 2.32 21.35
CA LYS A 76 -23.27 1.51 22.52
C LYS A 76 -22.45 2.28 23.55
N ARG A 77 -22.31 3.61 23.44
CA ARG A 77 -21.52 4.46 24.36
C ARG A 77 -21.73 4.14 25.84
N LYS A 78 -22.98 4.11 26.33
CA LYS A 78 -23.29 3.85 27.75
C LYS A 78 -22.85 2.45 28.19
N HIS A 79 -23.00 1.46 27.30
CA HIS A 79 -22.59 0.08 27.58
C HIS A 79 -21.07 -0.05 27.63
N ILE A 80 -20.36 0.59 26.68
CA ILE A 80 -18.89 0.64 26.64
C ILE A 80 -18.34 1.24 27.94
N TRP A 81 -18.91 2.37 28.39
CA TRP A 81 -18.51 3.03 29.63
C TRP A 81 -18.68 2.15 30.87
N ARG A 82 -19.74 1.34 30.93
CA ARG A 82 -20.00 0.40 32.04
C ARG A 82 -19.14 -0.88 31.97
N HIS A 83 -18.75 -1.32 30.77
CA HIS A 83 -18.07 -2.61 30.55
C HIS A 83 -16.73 -2.43 29.83
N LYS A 84 -15.88 -1.55 30.36
CA LYS A 84 -14.62 -1.14 29.71
C LYS A 84 -13.69 -2.31 29.39
N LEU A 85 -13.52 -3.25 30.33
CA LEU A 85 -12.63 -4.41 30.14
C LEU A 85 -13.10 -5.32 29.00
N LYS A 86 -14.41 -5.60 28.93
CA LYS A 86 -14.99 -6.40 27.85
C LYS A 86 -14.90 -5.67 26.50
N PHE A 87 -15.05 -4.35 26.49
CA PHE A 87 -14.82 -3.56 25.28
C PHE A 87 -13.35 -3.64 24.85
N LEU A 88 -12.41 -3.49 25.78
CA LEU A 88 -10.97 -3.60 25.50
C LEU A 88 -10.59 -4.99 24.99
N GLU A 89 -11.16 -6.06 25.53
CA GLU A 89 -10.99 -7.43 25.01
C GLU A 89 -11.44 -7.53 23.53
N ASN A 90 -12.61 -6.98 23.19
CA ASN A 90 -13.08 -6.97 21.80
C ASN A 90 -12.15 -6.15 20.90
N VAL A 91 -11.69 -4.98 21.36
CA VAL A 91 -10.74 -4.14 20.61
C VAL A 91 -9.43 -4.89 20.39
N GLY A 92 -8.87 -5.51 21.43
CA GLY A 92 -7.65 -6.31 21.33
C GLY A 92 -7.78 -7.47 20.35
N MET A 93 -8.92 -8.17 20.36
CA MET A 93 -9.23 -9.22 19.39
C MET A 93 -9.26 -8.67 17.95
N VAL A 94 -9.96 -7.55 17.73
CA VAL A 94 -10.04 -6.91 16.40
C VAL A 94 -8.65 -6.47 15.93
N LEU A 95 -7.85 -5.85 16.80
CA LEU A 95 -6.48 -5.42 16.47
C LEU A 95 -5.58 -6.61 16.11
N ALA A 96 -5.67 -7.72 16.85
CA ALA A 96 -4.91 -8.93 16.53
C ALA A 96 -5.28 -9.50 15.15
N VAL A 97 -6.57 -9.53 14.80
CA VAL A 97 -7.04 -10.00 13.49
C VAL A 97 -6.60 -9.04 12.37
N VAL A 98 -6.74 -7.73 12.58
CA VAL A 98 -6.34 -6.70 11.61
C VAL A 98 -4.83 -6.74 11.38
N TYR A 99 -4.02 -6.84 12.44
CA TYR A 99 -2.57 -6.93 12.36
C TYR A 99 -2.12 -8.16 11.57
N PHE A 100 -2.66 -9.34 11.90
CA PHE A 100 -2.39 -10.58 11.19
C PHE A 100 -2.74 -10.48 9.71
N THR A 101 -3.98 -10.04 9.41
CA THR A 101 -4.47 -9.90 8.04
C THR A 101 -3.62 -8.91 7.26
N PHE A 102 -3.32 -7.75 7.83
CA PHE A 102 -2.49 -6.74 7.17
C PHE A 102 -1.12 -7.31 6.76
N HIS A 103 -0.41 -7.97 7.68
CA HIS A 103 0.93 -8.50 7.41
C HIS A 103 0.92 -9.60 6.36
N ILE A 104 -0.05 -10.53 6.41
CA ILE A 104 -0.15 -11.64 5.46
C ILE A 104 -0.65 -11.20 4.09
N MET A 105 -1.55 -10.21 4.03
CA MET A 105 -2.08 -9.76 2.74
C MET A 105 -1.13 -8.82 2.01
N TRP A 106 -0.31 -8.06 2.72
CA TRP A 106 0.63 -7.12 2.10
C TRP A 106 1.84 -6.76 2.98
N GLY A 107 1.64 -6.53 4.28
CA GLY A 107 2.58 -5.82 5.15
C GLY A 107 3.97 -6.43 5.25
N MET A 108 4.13 -7.75 5.08
CA MET A 108 5.48 -8.33 5.04
C MET A 108 6.33 -7.82 3.86
N ASN A 109 5.71 -7.27 2.79
CA ASN A 109 6.46 -6.66 1.67
C ASN A 109 7.25 -5.39 2.05
N TYR A 110 7.05 -4.80 3.23
CA TYR A 110 7.92 -3.72 3.73
C TYR A 110 9.31 -4.22 4.14
N TYR A 111 9.47 -5.52 4.34
CA TYR A 111 10.72 -6.16 4.78
C TYR A 111 11.37 -6.98 3.65
N ARG A 112 11.18 -6.55 2.40
CA ARG A 112 11.82 -7.17 1.23
C ARG A 112 13.29 -6.85 1.15
N GLU A 113 14.00 -7.65 0.37
CA GLU A 113 15.35 -7.31 -0.07
C GLU A 113 15.36 -5.95 -0.80
N PRO A 114 16.35 -5.07 -0.51
CA PRO A 114 16.48 -3.79 -1.18
C PRO A 114 16.52 -3.92 -2.70
N LEU A 115 15.81 -3.03 -3.40
CA LEU A 115 15.77 -3.04 -4.87
C LEU A 115 17.16 -2.89 -5.50
N SER A 116 18.09 -2.21 -4.83
CA SER A 116 19.49 -2.08 -5.28
C SER A 116 20.16 -3.43 -5.51
N HIS A 117 19.86 -4.46 -4.72
CA HIS A 117 20.43 -5.80 -4.91
C HIS A 117 19.91 -6.43 -6.20
N LYS A 118 18.61 -6.30 -6.48
CA LYS A 118 17.99 -6.81 -7.71
C LYS A 118 18.48 -6.09 -8.96
N LEU A 119 18.73 -4.79 -8.84
CA LEU A 119 19.25 -3.96 -9.91
C LEU A 119 20.78 -3.98 -9.99
N GLN A 120 21.46 -4.76 -9.13
CA GLN A 120 22.93 -4.85 -9.05
C GLN A 120 23.60 -3.47 -8.90
N LEU A 121 22.94 -2.58 -8.17
CA LEU A 121 23.42 -1.23 -7.90
C LEU A 121 24.36 -1.27 -6.71
N THR A 122 25.55 -0.68 -6.87
CA THR A 122 26.47 -0.43 -5.76
C THR A 122 26.03 0.87 -5.07
N PRO A 123 25.63 0.84 -3.78
CA PRO A 123 25.25 2.06 -3.08
C PRO A 123 26.46 3.00 -2.95
N ASN A 124 26.37 4.19 -3.53
CA ASN A 124 27.31 5.27 -3.29
C ASN A 124 26.73 6.20 -2.22
N LYS A 125 27.51 6.51 -1.17
CA LYS A 125 27.12 7.38 -0.06
C LYS A 125 27.94 8.67 0.00
N GLU A 126 28.76 8.94 -1.02
CA GLU A 126 29.58 10.14 -1.09
C GLU A 126 28.69 11.39 -1.18
N TYR A 127 28.88 12.30 -0.23
CA TYR A 127 28.10 13.53 -0.15
C TYR A 127 28.28 14.40 -1.40
N THR A 128 29.47 14.42 -1.97
CA THR A 128 29.79 15.21 -3.17
C THR A 128 29.01 14.72 -4.40
N ASP A 129 28.86 13.41 -4.56
CA ASP A 129 28.07 12.83 -5.65
C ASP A 129 26.57 13.05 -5.43
N LEU A 130 26.10 12.95 -4.17
CA LEU A 130 24.72 13.30 -3.82
C LEU A 130 24.41 14.77 -4.13
N LEU A 131 25.33 15.69 -3.82
CA LEU A 131 25.17 17.11 -4.10
C LEU A 131 25.10 17.36 -5.61
N LYS A 132 26.06 16.85 -6.38
CA LYS A 132 26.06 16.97 -7.85
C LYS A 132 24.80 16.39 -8.49
N PHE A 133 24.36 15.23 -8.01
CA PHE A 133 23.14 14.60 -8.50
C PHE A 133 21.90 15.45 -8.19
N THR A 134 21.84 16.03 -6.99
CA THR A 134 20.74 16.92 -6.59
C THR A 134 20.71 18.19 -7.46
N GLU A 135 21.86 18.82 -7.69
CA GLU A 135 21.98 19.98 -8.58
C GLU A 135 21.53 19.65 -10.01
N LEU A 136 21.94 18.48 -10.53
CA LEU A 136 21.49 17.98 -11.84
C LEU A 136 19.97 17.79 -11.88
N LEU A 137 19.37 17.22 -10.84
CA LEU A 137 17.91 17.05 -10.77
C LEU A 137 17.18 18.38 -10.70
N ILE A 138 17.69 19.37 -9.97
CA ILE A 138 17.13 20.74 -9.92
C ILE A 138 17.14 21.34 -11.32
N GLN A 139 18.29 21.28 -12.01
CA GLN A 139 18.42 21.78 -13.37
C GLN A 139 17.43 21.09 -14.32
N LYS A 140 17.39 19.75 -14.32
CA LYS A 140 16.50 18.97 -15.19
C LYS A 140 15.02 19.23 -14.92
N THR A 141 14.65 19.41 -13.65
CA THR A 141 13.28 19.73 -13.25
C THR A 141 12.88 21.11 -13.76
N ASN A 142 13.74 22.12 -13.59
CA ASN A 142 13.50 23.48 -14.08
C ASN A 142 13.43 23.55 -15.61
N GLU A 143 14.35 22.86 -16.30
CA GLU A 143 14.34 22.71 -17.75
C GLU A 143 13.01 22.09 -18.23
N SER A 144 12.57 21.01 -17.55
CA SER A 144 11.32 20.31 -17.91
C SER A 144 10.08 21.17 -17.67
N GLN A 145 10.03 21.91 -16.55
CA GLN A 145 8.96 22.86 -16.24
C GLN A 145 8.81 23.86 -17.38
N VAL A 146 9.88 24.63 -17.68
CA VAL A 146 9.85 25.65 -18.73
C VAL A 146 9.60 25.02 -20.11
N PHE A 147 10.13 23.83 -20.38
CA PHE A 147 9.88 23.14 -21.64
C PHE A 147 8.39 22.82 -21.85
N ILE A 148 7.71 22.34 -20.82
CA ILE A 148 6.30 21.90 -20.86
C ILE A 148 5.34 23.09 -20.83
N THR A 149 5.50 24.00 -19.88
CA THR A 149 4.53 25.06 -19.59
C THR A 149 4.85 26.38 -20.29
N LYS A 150 6.10 26.53 -20.77
CA LYS A 150 6.69 27.81 -21.21
C LYS A 150 6.71 28.88 -20.11
N ASP A 151 6.54 28.48 -18.84
CA ASP A 151 6.40 29.38 -17.70
C ASP A 151 6.88 28.72 -16.39
N SER A 152 7.70 29.41 -15.60
CA SER A 152 8.26 28.84 -14.36
C SER A 152 7.25 28.68 -13.22
N SER A 153 6.08 29.32 -13.30
CA SER A 153 5.09 29.45 -12.24
C SER A 153 3.76 28.73 -12.53
N LEU A 154 3.43 28.49 -13.80
CA LEU A 154 2.18 27.81 -14.16
C LEU A 154 2.23 26.32 -13.81
N ALA A 155 1.12 25.81 -13.29
CA ALA A 155 0.96 24.38 -13.05
C ALA A 155 1.01 23.58 -14.37
N VAL A 156 1.67 22.43 -14.34
CA VAL A 156 1.69 21.47 -15.46
C VAL A 156 0.27 20.93 -15.68
N LYS A 157 -0.24 21.08 -16.90
CA LYS A 157 -1.50 20.48 -17.32
C LYS A 157 -1.23 19.12 -17.95
N ILE A 158 -1.78 18.06 -17.37
CA ILE A 158 -1.65 16.70 -17.90
C ILE A 158 -2.53 16.59 -19.17
N PRO A 159 -1.96 16.29 -20.35
CA PRO A 159 -2.71 16.27 -21.61
C PRO A 159 -3.41 14.93 -21.86
N TYR A 160 -3.57 14.11 -20.82
CA TYR A 160 -4.11 12.76 -20.91
C TYR A 160 -5.29 12.62 -19.97
N SER A 161 -6.33 11.95 -20.43
CA SER A 161 -7.35 11.40 -19.55
C SER A 161 -6.76 10.29 -18.68
N GLN A 162 -7.39 10.06 -17.54
CA GLN A 162 -6.96 9.02 -16.60
C GLN A 162 -6.99 7.61 -17.21
N LYS A 163 -7.91 7.35 -18.14
CA LYS A 163 -7.96 6.11 -18.91
C LYS A 163 -6.72 5.94 -19.80
N GLU A 164 -6.28 7.03 -20.44
CA GLU A 164 -5.05 7.01 -21.23
C GLU A 164 -3.82 6.80 -20.36
N ILE A 165 -3.76 7.40 -19.17
CA ILE A 165 -2.67 7.17 -18.21
C ILE A 165 -2.63 5.70 -17.78
N PHE A 166 -3.77 5.08 -17.50
CA PHE A 166 -3.83 3.65 -17.15
C PHE A 166 -3.35 2.77 -18.31
N ASN A 167 -3.77 3.06 -19.54
CA ASN A 167 -3.30 2.33 -20.73
C ASN A 167 -1.79 2.49 -20.91
N LYS A 168 -1.28 3.73 -20.84
CA LYS A 168 0.16 4.02 -20.91
C LYS A 168 0.95 3.33 -19.81
N THR A 169 0.39 3.20 -18.60
CA THR A 169 1.01 2.46 -17.51
C THR A 169 1.17 0.98 -17.87
N ILE A 170 0.11 0.35 -18.39
CA ILE A 170 0.15 -1.06 -18.83
C ILE A 170 1.19 -1.23 -19.95
N ASP A 171 1.22 -0.33 -20.92
CA ASP A 171 2.20 -0.38 -22.00
C ASP A 171 3.63 -0.15 -21.49
N GLY A 172 3.84 0.75 -20.52
CA GLY A 172 5.12 0.95 -19.85
C GLY A 172 5.64 -0.34 -19.21
N TYR A 173 4.79 -1.07 -18.49
CA TYR A 173 5.16 -2.38 -17.92
C TYR A 173 5.45 -3.44 -18.98
N LYS A 174 4.76 -3.43 -20.14
CA LYS A 174 5.06 -4.33 -21.27
C LYS A 174 6.45 -4.09 -21.86
N HIS A 175 6.91 -2.84 -21.90
CA HIS A 175 8.28 -2.52 -22.32
C HIS A 175 9.27 -2.87 -21.22
N LEU A 176 8.97 -2.49 -19.97
CA LEU A 176 9.88 -2.67 -18.85
C LEU A 176 10.22 -4.13 -18.57
N LYS A 177 9.27 -5.06 -18.74
CA LYS A 177 9.54 -6.51 -18.59
C LYS A 177 10.58 -7.05 -19.56
N THR A 178 10.85 -6.38 -20.68
CA THR A 178 11.89 -6.80 -21.64
C THR A 178 13.30 -6.57 -21.10
N ILE A 179 13.46 -5.57 -20.22
CA ILE A 179 14.73 -5.21 -19.56
C ILE A 179 14.80 -5.87 -18.18
N HIS A 180 13.68 -5.88 -17.46
CA HIS A 180 13.57 -6.39 -16.09
C HIS A 180 12.41 -7.39 -16.00
N PRO A 181 12.64 -8.68 -16.30
CA PRO A 181 11.57 -9.70 -16.33
C PRO A 181 10.76 -9.81 -15.03
N PHE A 182 11.37 -9.51 -13.88
CA PHE A 182 10.71 -9.50 -12.57
C PHE A 182 9.63 -8.41 -12.42
N LEU A 183 9.56 -7.43 -13.33
CA LEU A 183 8.53 -6.39 -13.39
C LEU A 183 7.38 -6.76 -14.33
N THR A 184 7.21 -8.04 -14.65
CA THR A 184 6.08 -8.51 -15.46
C THR A 184 4.74 -8.18 -14.78
N TYR A 185 3.85 -7.51 -15.52
CA TYR A 185 2.51 -7.15 -15.05
C TYR A 185 1.42 -7.96 -15.76
N ASN A 186 0.97 -9.06 -15.13
CA ASN A 186 0.07 -10.04 -15.76
C ASN A 186 -1.41 -9.68 -15.70
N HIS A 187 -1.88 -9.22 -14.53
CA HIS A 187 -3.29 -8.96 -14.27
C HIS A 187 -3.51 -7.50 -13.87
N PRO A 188 -3.77 -6.61 -14.85
CA PRO A 188 -4.08 -5.22 -14.55
C PRO A 188 -5.31 -5.07 -13.68
N SER A 189 -5.22 -4.23 -12.66
CA SER A 189 -6.32 -3.97 -11.73
C SER A 189 -6.30 -2.53 -11.22
N LEU A 190 -5.82 -1.59 -12.04
CA LEU A 190 -5.70 -0.17 -11.69
C LEU A 190 -7.09 0.42 -11.52
N LYS A 191 -7.30 1.12 -10.40
CA LYS A 191 -8.58 1.75 -10.09
C LYS A 191 -8.38 3.15 -9.59
N LYS A 192 -9.34 4.02 -9.89
CA LYS A 192 -9.43 5.34 -9.29
C LYS A 192 -9.85 5.21 -7.82
N SER A 193 -9.21 5.95 -6.93
CA SER A 193 -9.64 6.04 -5.54
C SER A 193 -10.85 6.97 -5.41
N LEU A 194 -11.85 6.55 -4.65
CA LEU A 194 -12.96 7.40 -4.20
C LEU A 194 -12.47 8.49 -3.21
N PHE A 195 -11.25 8.34 -2.68
CA PHE A 195 -10.64 9.30 -1.77
C PHE A 195 -9.70 10.30 -2.46
N SER A 196 -9.65 10.36 -3.81
CA SER A 196 -8.66 11.14 -4.56
C SER A 196 -8.43 12.56 -4.03
N THR A 197 -9.50 13.32 -3.73
CA THR A 197 -9.36 14.66 -3.11
C THR A 197 -8.58 14.63 -1.80
N GLY A 198 -8.91 13.69 -0.90
CA GLY A 198 -8.17 13.51 0.34
C GLY A 198 -6.72 13.10 0.11
N LEU A 199 -6.47 12.21 -0.87
CA LEU A 199 -5.12 11.77 -1.24
C LEU A 199 -4.26 12.95 -1.73
N THR A 200 -4.84 13.83 -2.55
CA THR A 200 -4.18 15.06 -3.03
C THR A 200 -3.80 15.97 -1.87
N TYR A 201 -4.70 16.21 -0.91
CA TYR A 201 -4.37 17.01 0.28
C TYR A 201 -3.30 16.36 1.16
N MET A 202 -3.28 15.03 1.24
CA MET A 202 -2.24 14.31 1.97
C MET A 202 -0.92 14.19 1.21
N GLY A 203 -0.88 14.55 -0.07
CA GLY A 203 0.33 14.61 -0.89
C GLY A 203 0.80 13.25 -1.44
N TYR A 204 -0.07 12.25 -1.59
CA TYR A 204 0.30 10.97 -2.20
C TYR A 204 -0.57 10.59 -3.41
N ALA A 205 0.08 9.94 -4.39
CA ALA A 205 -0.51 9.63 -5.70
C ALA A 205 -1.44 8.40 -5.71
N GLY A 206 -1.64 7.77 -4.56
CA GLY A 206 -2.42 6.55 -4.45
C GLY A 206 -1.94 5.66 -3.30
N TYR A 207 -2.59 4.53 -3.13
CA TYR A 207 -2.23 3.52 -2.14
C TYR A 207 -2.68 2.12 -2.57
N LEU A 208 -2.09 1.08 -1.99
CA LEU A 208 -2.59 -0.28 -2.12
C LEU A 208 -3.52 -0.57 -0.94
N ASN A 209 -4.75 -1.04 -1.21
CA ASN A 209 -5.61 -1.50 -0.13
C ASN A 209 -5.13 -2.88 0.38
N PRO A 210 -4.70 -3.01 1.64
CA PRO A 210 -4.15 -4.26 2.16
C PRO A 210 -5.19 -5.38 2.32
N PHE A 211 -6.50 -5.06 2.33
CA PHE A 211 -7.54 -6.07 2.55
C PHE A 211 -8.21 -6.54 1.25
N THR A 212 -8.12 -5.75 0.18
CA THR A 212 -8.63 -6.11 -1.15
C THR A 212 -7.55 -6.25 -2.21
N ASN A 213 -6.29 -5.95 -1.88
CA ASN A 213 -5.13 -5.93 -2.78
C ASN A 213 -5.33 -5.09 -4.05
N GLU A 214 -6.27 -4.14 -4.04
CA GLU A 214 -6.52 -3.24 -5.15
C GLU A 214 -5.54 -2.05 -5.10
N PRO A 215 -4.81 -1.77 -6.19
CA PRO A 215 -4.03 -0.55 -6.32
C PRO A 215 -4.99 0.61 -6.66
N GLN A 216 -5.07 1.56 -5.74
CA GLN A 216 -5.90 2.74 -5.88
C GLN A 216 -5.05 3.94 -6.25
N VAL A 217 -5.40 4.56 -7.35
CA VAL A 217 -4.67 5.68 -7.93
C VAL A 217 -5.46 6.95 -7.66
N ASN A 218 -4.74 7.99 -7.24
CA ASN A 218 -5.28 9.33 -7.16
C ASN A 218 -5.62 9.83 -8.56
N ASP A 219 -6.86 10.30 -8.74
CA ASP A 219 -7.42 10.71 -10.03
C ASP A 219 -7.37 12.21 -10.30
N LEU A 220 -6.73 12.98 -9.41
CA LEU A 220 -6.71 14.44 -9.41
C LEU A 220 -5.30 15.01 -9.53
#